data_AF-A0A928TF95-F1
#
_entry.id   AF-A0A928TF95-F1
#
_cell.length_a   1.000
_cell.length_b   1.000
_cell.length_c   1.000
_cell.angle_alpha   90.00
_cell.angle_beta   90.00
_cell.angle_gamma   90.00
#
_symmetry.space_group_name_H-M   'P 1'
#
loop_
_entity.id
_entity.type
_entity.pdbx_description
1 polymer ?
#
loop_
_entity_poly.entity_id
_entity_poly.type
_entity_poly.pdbx_seq_one_letter_code
_entity_poly.pdbx_strand_id
1 'polypeptide(L)' 'MSGIFYDPGARCLRRVYGTPEPGWTFVTHNLGASVHHCRRIMREWVPTEEIFAIDWSGIEPGGGLRSA' A
#
# COMPACT_ATOMS: atom_id res chain seq x y z
N MET A 1 15.70 5.01 -4.08
CA MET A 1 14.70 4.28 -4.89
C MET A 1 13.39 5.06 -4.83
N SER A 2 12.66 5.19 -5.93
CA SER A 2 11.34 5.83 -5.93
C SER A 2 10.26 4.80 -6.25
N GLY A 3 9.21 4.73 -5.45
CA GLY A 3 8.23 3.67 -5.62
C GLY A 3 7.02 3.79 -4.69
N ILE A 4 6.06 2.90 -4.88
CA ILE A 4 4.91 2.74 -3.99
C ILE A 4 5.16 1.52 -3.13
N PHE A 5 4.98 1.68 -1.83
CA PHE A 5 5.22 0.64 -0.85
C PHE A 5 3.98 0.47 0.04
N TYR A 6 3.73 -0.76 0.44
CA TYR A 6 2.74 -1.06 1.47
C TYR A 6 3.40 -1.01 2.84
N ASP A 7 2.83 -0.18 3.71
CA ASP A 7 3.18 -0.06 5.13
C ASP A 7 2.27 -0.98 5.94
N PRO A 8 2.79 -2.13 6.45
CA PRO A 8 1.97 -3.07 7.20
C PRO A 8 1.51 -2.52 8.56
N GLY A 9 2.24 -1.57 9.14
CA GLY A 9 1.90 -0.98 10.44
C GLY A 9 0.67 -0.07 10.37
N ALA A 10 0.60 0.75 9.31
CA ALA A 10 -0.54 1.65 9.07
C ALA A 10 -1.61 1.05 8.15
N ARG A 11 -1.36 -0.16 7.60
CA ARG A 11 -2.19 -0.81 6.58
C ARG A 11 -2.59 0.14 5.45
N CYS A 12 -1.60 0.80 4.85
CA CYS A 12 -1.83 1.77 3.78
C CYS A 12 -0.69 1.78 2.76
N LEU A 13 -0.91 2.48 1.65
CA LEU A 13 0.12 2.70 0.64
C LEU A 13 0.83 4.02 0.86
N ARG A 14 2.15 4.01 0.65
CA ARG A 14 3.00 5.19 0.75
C ARG A 14 3.92 5.30 -0.44
N ARG A 15 4.06 6.53 -0.95
CA ARG A 15 5.07 6.86 -1.95
C ARG A 15 6.39 7.14 -1.25
N VAL A 16 7.41 6.36 -1.58
CA VAL A 16 8.75 6.49 -0.99
C VAL A 16 9.68 7.09 -2.03
N TYR A 17 10.43 8.12 -1.62
CA TYR A 17 11.57 8.65 -2.34
C TYR A 17 12.81 8.47 -1.46
N GLY A 18 13.61 7.44 -1.75
CA GLY A 18 14.78 7.09 -0.94
C GLY A 18 14.81 5.61 -0.57
N THR A 19 15.03 5.32 0.71
CA THR A 19 15.05 3.97 1.26
C THR A 19 13.73 3.72 1.99
N PRO A 20 12.98 2.66 1.65
CA PRO A 20 11.76 2.30 2.38
C PRO A 20 12.10 1.78 3.78
N GLU A 21 11.15 1.89 4.71
CA GLU A 21 11.30 1.30 6.04
C GLU A 21 11.42 -0.23 5.95
N PRO A 22 12.18 -0.87 6.87
CA PRO A 22 12.29 -2.32 6.93
C PRO A 22 10.91 -2.99 7.03
N GLY A 23 10.69 -4.03 6.23
CA GLY A 23 9.43 -4.78 6.21
C GLY A 23 8.36 -4.22 5.27
N TRP A 24 8.55 -3.01 4.73
CA TRP A 24 7.64 -2.48 3.71
C TRP A 24 7.77 -3.26 2.40
N THR A 25 6.63 -3.52 1.75
CA THR A 25 6.60 -4.32 0.52
C THR A 25 6.43 -3.42 -0.69
N PHE A 26 7.35 -3.53 -1.66
CA PHE A 26 7.27 -2.79 -2.90
C PHE A 26 6.07 -3.26 -3.75
N VAL A 27 5.24 -2.32 -4.18
CA VAL A 27 4.04 -2.57 -4.96
C VAL A 27 4.34 -2.31 -6.43
N THR A 28 4.41 -3.39 -7.19
CA THR A 28 4.79 -3.38 -8.63
C THR A 28 3.61 -3.45 -9.58
N HIS A 29 2.39 -3.66 -9.09
CA HIS A 29 1.21 -3.94 -9.91
C HIS A 29 0.12 -2.90 -9.68
N ASN A 30 -0.75 -2.73 -10.68
CA ASN A 30 -1.93 -1.87 -10.58
C ASN A 30 -2.83 -2.35 -9.43
N LEU A 31 -3.07 -1.48 -8.47
CA LEU A 31 -3.81 -1.78 -7.24
C LEU A 31 -5.32 -1.82 -7.43
N GLY A 32 -5.82 -1.45 -8.61
CA GLY A 32 -7.20 -1.72 -9.02
C GLY A 32 -7.47 -3.17 -9.45
N ALA A 33 -6.47 -4.07 -9.42
CA ALA A 33 -6.51 -5.28 -10.25
C ALA A 33 -7.20 -6.52 -9.62
N SER A 34 -7.11 -6.79 -8.31
CA SER A 34 -7.79 -7.94 -7.67
C SER A 34 -7.43 -8.06 -6.18
N VAL A 35 -8.39 -8.48 -5.34
CA VAL A 35 -8.17 -8.86 -3.93
C VAL A 35 -7.01 -9.85 -3.74
N HIS A 36 -6.79 -10.75 -4.70
CA HIS A 36 -5.69 -11.70 -4.66
C HIS A 36 -4.30 -11.02 -4.73
N HIS A 37 -4.18 -9.94 -5.51
CA HIS A 37 -2.94 -9.16 -5.57
C HIS A 37 -2.70 -8.38 -4.27
N CYS A 38 -3.75 -7.81 -3.69
CA CYS A 38 -3.68 -7.14 -2.39
C CYS A 38 -3.16 -8.09 -1.30
N ARG A 39 -3.70 -9.31 -1.20
CA ARG A 39 -3.21 -10.32 -0.25
C ARG A 39 -1.73 -10.65 -0.44
N ARG A 40 -1.28 -10.77 -1.69
CA ARG A 40 0.13 -11.03 -2.00
C ARG A 40 1.05 -9.90 -1.54
N ILE A 41 0.60 -8.65 -1.67
CA ILE A 41 1.35 -7.46 -1.21
C ILE A 41 1.43 -7.43 0.31
N MET A 42 0.30 -7.65 0.98
CA MET A 42 0.23 -7.64 2.44
C MET A 42 1.01 -8.79 3.07
N ARG A 43 1.19 -9.90 2.33
CA ARG A 43 1.78 -11.16 2.84
C ARG A 43 1.02 -11.71 4.05
N GLU A 44 -0.23 -11.32 4.21
CA GLU A 44 -1.11 -11.66 5.31
C GLU A 44 -2.45 -12.16 4.77
N TRP A 45 -3.07 -13.07 5.51
CA TRP A 45 -4.43 -13.52 5.22
C TRP A 45 -5.44 -12.62 5.93
N VAL A 46 -5.94 -11.63 5.21
CA VAL A 46 -7.03 -10.75 5.65
C VAL A 46 -8.35 -11.11 4.96
N PRO A 47 -9.48 -10.99 5.68
CA PRO A 47 -10.81 -11.05 5.10
C PRO A 47 -10.99 -10.02 3.98
N THR A 48 -11.87 -10.32 3.03
CA THR A 48 -12.07 -9.48 1.84
C THR A 48 -12.58 -8.09 2.21
N GLU A 49 -13.46 -8.00 3.20
CA GLU A 49 -14.00 -6.77 3.76
C GLU A 49 -12.91 -5.86 4.36
N GLU A 50 -11.93 -6.43 5.07
CA GLU A 50 -10.80 -5.67 5.62
C GLU A 50 -9.88 -5.16 4.51
N ILE A 51 -9.70 -5.93 3.43
CA ILE A 51 -8.92 -5.50 2.28
C ILE A 51 -9.54 -4.28 1.62
N PHE A 52 -10.87 -4.22 1.51
CA PHE A 52 -11.56 -3.05 0.96
C PHE A 52 -11.53 -1.83 1.88
N ALA A 53 -11.31 -2.01 3.18
CA ALA A 53 -11.15 -0.92 4.15
C ALA A 53 -9.76 -0.29 4.11
N ILE A 54 -8.78 -0.95 3.49
CA ILE A 54 -7.42 -0.40 3.31
C ILE A 54 -7.46 0.71 2.27
N ASP A 55 -6.79 1.83 2.58
CA ASP A 55 -6.62 2.91 1.64
C ASP A 55 -5.58 2.53 0.57
N TRP A 56 -6.08 1.94 -0.52
CA TRP A 56 -5.33 1.69 -1.75
C TRP A 56 -5.28 2.93 -2.67
N SER A 57 -5.97 4.02 -2.30
CA SER A 57 -6.11 5.26 -3.07
C SER A 57 -5.07 6.33 -2.75
N GLY A 58 -4.17 6.08 -1.78
CA GLY A 58 -3.05 6.96 -1.39
C GLY A 58 -2.02 7.28 -2.51
N ILE A 59 -2.38 7.05 -3.77
CA ILE A 59 -1.62 7.29 -5.00
C ILE A 59 -2.40 8.20 -5.96
N GLU A 60 -3.40 8.96 -5.49
CA GLU A 60 -3.91 10.08 -6.28
C GLU A 60 -2.75 11.07 -6.56
N PRO A 61 -2.54 11.49 -7.82
CA PRO A 61 -1.50 12.45 -8.18
C PRO A 61 -1.89 13.83 -7.64
N GLY A 62 -1.66 14.06 -6.35
CA GLY A 62 -2.01 15.32 -5.67
C GLY A 62 -2.38 15.21 -4.20
N GLY A 63 -2.48 14.00 -3.63
CA GLY A 63 -2.78 13.80 -2.22
C GLY A 63 -1.61 14.17 -1.32
N GLY A 64 -1.53 15.45 -0.93
CA GLY A 64 -0.59 15.91 0.10
C GLY A 64 -0.71 15.06 1.36
N LEU A 65 0.44 14.72 1.96
CA LEU A 65 0.51 14.16 3.30
C LEU A 65 -0.37 15.00 4.22
N ARG A 66 -1.52 14.47 4.62
CA ARG A 66 -2.19 14.94 5.83
C ARG A 66 -1.47 14.27 6.99
N SER A 67 -0.54 15.02 7.58
CA SER A 67 -0.09 14.78 8.95
C SER A 67 -1.28 14.88 9.88
N ALA A 68 -1.63 13.77 10.53
CA ALA A 68 -2.26 13.73 11.83
C ALA A 68 -1.87 12.40 12.49
#